data_AF-A0A349YI40-F1
#
_entry.id   AF-A0A349YI40-F1
#
_cell.length_a   1.000
_cell.length_b   1.000
_cell.length_c   1.000
_cell.angle_alpha   90.00
_cell.angle_beta   90.00
_cell.angle_gamma   90.00
#
_symmetry.space_group_name_H-M   'P 1'
#
loop_
_entity.id
_entity.type
_entity.pdbx_description
1 polymer ?
#
loop_
_entity_poly.entity_id
_entity_poly.type
_entity_poly.pdbx_seq_one_letter_code
_entity_poly.pdbx_strand_id
1 'polypeptide(L)'
;HICGDSFGMALAHGVEMENLNYIQIHPTTLYSKKEGRKFLISESVRGEGAVLLNEDHRRFVNELLPRDTVTNEIKKEMERQGTDHVYLTMKHMTREQVEKRFPNIFKRCLEEGYDLSKDYVPVTPAQHYIMGGIKATVNGETSMKNLYAVGETACNGVHGANRLASNSLLESLVFSKRAAHVIEETIADIKELEVTVDLDKYSDMDQWKKANRKRIMDEIKRKDEKFYAKWCDNEA
;
A
#
# COMPACT_ATOMS: atom_id res chain seq x y z
N HIS A 1 10.30 6.55 -3.92
CA HIS A 1 8.93 6.25 -4.38
C HIS A 1 8.83 4.74 -4.61
N ILE A 2 7.66 4.14 -4.38
CA ILE A 2 7.40 2.73 -4.69
C ILE A 2 6.77 2.70 -6.09
N CYS A 3 7.46 2.12 -7.07
CA CYS A 3 7.11 2.25 -8.49
C CYS A 3 6.74 0.92 -9.18
N GLY A 4 6.77 -0.20 -8.45
CA GLY A 4 6.45 -1.52 -9.01
C GLY A 4 7.53 -2.07 -9.96
N ASP A 5 8.80 -1.68 -9.79
CA ASP A 5 9.88 -2.06 -10.71
C ASP A 5 10.02 -3.58 -10.86
N SER A 6 9.87 -4.32 -9.75
CA SER A 6 9.87 -5.79 -9.75
C SER A 6 8.74 -6.37 -10.61
N PHE A 7 7.57 -5.74 -10.67
CA PHE A 7 6.45 -6.19 -11.51
C PHE A 7 6.77 -6.00 -12.98
N GLY A 8 7.35 -4.84 -13.34
CA GLY A 8 7.79 -4.56 -14.70
C GLY A 8 8.85 -5.55 -15.18
N MET A 9 9.82 -5.88 -14.31
CA MET A 9 10.85 -6.89 -14.57
C MET A 9 10.26 -8.30 -14.73
N ALA A 10 9.41 -8.72 -13.79
CA ALA A 10 8.72 -10.01 -13.82
C ALA A 10 7.93 -10.19 -15.13
N LEU A 11 7.13 -9.18 -15.52
CA LEU A 11 6.36 -9.18 -16.76
C LEU A 11 7.25 -9.21 -18.01
N ALA A 12 8.38 -8.50 -18.00
CA ALA A 12 9.33 -8.51 -19.12
C ALA A 12 9.92 -9.90 -19.39
N HIS A 13 9.92 -10.79 -18.40
CA HIS A 13 10.42 -12.16 -18.49
C HIS A 13 9.32 -13.23 -18.40
N GLY A 14 8.05 -12.86 -18.55
CA GLY A 14 6.93 -13.81 -18.58
C GLY A 14 6.66 -14.49 -17.24
N VAL A 15 7.09 -13.90 -16.11
CA VAL A 15 6.76 -14.38 -14.78
C VAL A 15 5.29 -14.06 -14.49
N GLU A 16 4.56 -15.01 -13.91
CA GLU A 16 3.13 -14.87 -13.65
C GLU A 16 2.84 -13.79 -12.60
N MET A 17 1.82 -12.98 -12.86
CA MET A 17 1.30 -11.97 -11.95
C MET A 17 -0.13 -12.32 -11.53
N GLU A 18 -0.50 -11.90 -10.32
CA GLU A 18 -1.80 -12.17 -9.73
C GLU A 18 -2.35 -10.91 -9.04
N ASN A 19 -3.64 -10.63 -9.22
CA ASN A 19 -4.40 -9.61 -8.46
C ASN A 19 -3.79 -8.19 -8.44
N LEU A 20 -3.16 -7.71 -9.52
CA LEU A 20 -2.52 -6.37 -9.56
C LEU A 20 -3.46 -5.19 -9.30
N ASN A 21 -4.77 -5.39 -9.42
CA ASN A 21 -5.83 -4.44 -9.08
C ASN A 21 -6.20 -4.44 -7.59
N TYR A 22 -5.69 -5.37 -6.77
CA TYR A 22 -6.00 -5.46 -5.35
C TYR A 22 -5.13 -4.49 -4.56
N ILE A 23 -5.59 -3.25 -4.50
CA ILE A 23 -4.93 -2.13 -3.84
C ILE A 23 -5.74 -1.74 -2.59
N GLN A 24 -5.09 -1.74 -1.43
CA GLN A 24 -5.70 -1.27 -0.20
C GLN A 24 -5.49 0.24 -0.05
N ILE A 25 -6.61 0.94 0.18
CA ILE A 25 -6.63 2.36 0.55
C ILE A 25 -6.76 2.44 2.07
N HIS A 26 -5.90 3.24 2.70
CA HIS A 26 -6.02 3.54 4.12
C HIS A 26 -6.92 4.78 4.31
N PRO A 27 -7.90 4.74 5.22
CA PRO A 27 -8.89 5.83 5.36
C PRO A 27 -8.28 7.12 5.92
N THR A 28 -7.29 7.02 6.80
CA THR A 28 -6.78 8.16 7.58
C THR A 28 -5.29 8.40 7.34
N THR A 29 -4.98 9.22 6.35
CA THR A 29 -3.64 9.79 6.14
C THR A 29 -3.72 11.28 6.42
N LEU A 30 -2.74 11.85 7.12
CA LEU A 30 -2.67 13.27 7.42
C LEU A 30 -2.68 14.06 6.10
N TYR A 31 -3.71 14.86 5.90
CA TYR A 31 -3.80 15.74 4.75
C TYR A 31 -2.82 16.91 4.96
N SER A 32 -1.97 17.12 3.97
CA SER A 32 -1.00 18.21 3.97
C SER A 32 -0.81 18.73 2.55
N LYS A 33 -0.75 20.04 2.41
CA LYS A 33 -0.41 20.72 1.14
C LYS A 33 1.10 20.74 0.86
N LYS A 34 1.92 20.29 1.83
CA LYS A 34 3.37 20.16 1.64
C LYS A 34 3.69 18.99 0.71
N GLU A 35 4.71 19.20 -0.12
CA GLU A 35 5.28 18.17 -0.98
C GLU A 35 5.93 17.04 -0.16
N GLY A 36 5.95 15.85 -0.74
CA GLY A 36 6.59 14.68 -0.15
C GLY A 36 5.62 13.65 0.47
N ARG A 37 6.19 12.74 1.27
CA ARG A 37 5.47 11.57 1.79
C ARG A 37 4.38 11.99 2.77
N LYS A 38 3.13 11.60 2.46
CA LYS A 38 2.00 11.79 3.36
C LYS A 38 2.12 10.85 4.57
N PHE A 39 1.82 11.36 5.75
CA PHE A 39 1.98 10.63 7.00
C PHE A 39 0.71 9.84 7.34
N LEU A 40 0.87 8.55 7.64
CA LEU A 40 -0.25 7.67 7.98
C LEU A 40 -0.67 7.87 9.44
N ILE A 41 -1.95 8.11 9.70
CA ILE A 41 -2.51 8.05 11.06
C ILE A 41 -3.04 6.63 11.27
N SER A 42 -2.37 5.84 12.11
CA SER A 42 -2.65 4.42 12.32
C SER A 42 -4.13 4.14 12.64
N GLU A 43 -4.65 3.01 12.15
CA GLU A 43 -5.98 2.49 12.50
C GLU A 43 -6.19 2.35 14.02
N SER A 44 -5.13 2.11 14.79
CA SER A 44 -5.22 2.08 16.26
C SER A 44 -5.80 3.37 16.85
N VAL A 45 -5.61 4.52 16.19
CA VAL A 45 -6.19 5.80 16.63
C VAL A 45 -7.71 5.76 16.57
N ARG A 46 -8.30 5.22 15.49
CA ARG A 46 -9.75 4.95 15.41
C ARG A 46 -10.20 3.93 16.45
N GLY A 47 -9.42 2.87 16.64
CA GLY A 47 -9.69 1.84 17.66
C GLY A 47 -9.73 2.36 19.10
N GLU A 48 -9.00 3.44 19.38
CA GLU A 48 -8.93 4.11 20.69
C GLU A 48 -9.91 5.30 20.80
N GLY A 49 -10.92 5.32 19.93
CA GLY A 49 -12.06 6.22 20.03
C GLY A 49 -11.94 7.53 19.25
N ALA A 50 -10.99 7.64 18.31
CA ALA A 50 -11.00 8.79 17.40
C ALA A 50 -12.31 8.86 16.63
N VAL A 51 -12.79 10.08 16.43
CA VAL A 51 -14.02 10.34 15.68
C VAL A 51 -13.70 11.03 14.36
N LEU A 52 -14.34 10.57 13.28
CA LEU A 52 -14.27 11.21 11.97
C LEU A 52 -15.42 12.20 11.82
N LEU A 53 -15.08 13.42 11.45
CA LEU A 53 -15.99 14.55 11.32
C LEU A 53 -15.90 15.14 9.91
N ASN A 54 -17.03 15.59 9.40
CA ASN A 54 -17.10 16.28 8.12
C ASN A 54 -16.69 17.76 8.24
N GLU A 55 -16.84 18.54 7.16
CA GLU A 55 -16.53 19.99 7.12
C GLU A 55 -17.37 20.79 8.14
N ASP A 56 -18.59 20.33 8.45
CA ASP A 56 -19.48 20.93 9.45
C ASP A 56 -19.16 20.44 10.89
N HIS A 57 -18.06 19.70 11.05
CA HIS A 57 -17.63 19.04 12.29
C HIS A 57 -18.66 18.07 12.89
N ARG A 58 -19.45 17.42 12.04
CA ARG A 58 -20.42 16.38 12.43
C ARG A 58 -19.88 15.00 12.14
N ARG A 59 -20.10 14.07 13.08
CA ARG A 59 -19.76 12.66 12.88
C ARG A 59 -20.65 12.06 11.81
N PHE A 60 -20.04 11.36 10.85
CA PHE A 60 -20.75 10.80 9.69
C PHE A 60 -20.57 9.29 9.51
N VAL A 61 -19.64 8.65 10.24
CA VAL A 61 -19.35 7.22 10.09
C VAL A 61 -19.01 6.59 11.43
N ASN A 62 -19.22 5.27 11.55
CA ASN A 62 -18.65 4.47 12.63
C ASN A 62 -17.22 4.05 12.26
N GLU A 63 -16.24 4.54 13.01
CA GLU A 63 -14.81 4.41 12.76
C GLU A 63 -14.30 2.98 12.96
N LEU A 64 -15.09 2.10 13.59
CA LEU A 64 -14.77 0.69 13.80
C LEU A 64 -15.23 -0.21 12.64
N LEU A 65 -15.87 0.35 11.60
CA LEU A 65 -16.20 -0.39 10.39
C LEU A 65 -14.93 -0.81 9.62
N PRO A 66 -15.03 -1.80 8.72
CA PRO A 66 -13.91 -2.19 7.85
C PRO A 66 -13.33 -1.00 7.07
N ARG A 67 -12.02 -1.04 6.80
CA ARG A 67 -11.28 0.05 6.14
C ARG A 67 -11.91 0.53 4.85
N ASP A 68 -12.38 -0.40 4.01
CA ASP A 68 -12.97 -0.07 2.71
C ASP A 68 -14.28 0.68 2.90
N THR A 69 -15.10 0.27 3.88
CA THR A 69 -16.34 0.97 4.23
C THR A 69 -16.06 2.38 4.73
N VAL A 70 -15.15 2.54 5.70
CA VAL A 70 -14.79 3.86 6.23
C VAL A 70 -14.22 4.74 5.11
N THR A 71 -13.35 4.20 4.25
CA THR A 71 -12.78 4.92 3.11
C THR A 71 -13.86 5.39 2.13
N ASN A 72 -14.83 4.54 1.81
CA ASN A 72 -15.92 4.90 0.91
C ASN A 72 -16.83 5.98 1.51
N GLU A 73 -17.12 5.93 2.81
CA GLU A 73 -17.87 6.99 3.48
C GLU A 73 -17.11 8.32 3.50
N ILE A 74 -15.79 8.30 3.74
CA ILE A 74 -14.95 9.51 3.63
C ILE A 74 -15.02 10.09 2.22
N LYS A 75 -14.88 9.25 1.18
CA LYS A 75 -14.96 9.71 -0.23
C LYS A 75 -16.31 10.33 -0.56
N LYS A 76 -17.41 9.68 -0.18
CA LYS A 76 -18.77 10.22 -0.38
C LYS A 76 -18.94 11.58 0.29
N GLU A 77 -18.41 11.72 1.51
CA GLU A 77 -18.52 12.97 2.26
C GLU A 77 -17.70 14.10 1.64
N MET A 78 -16.47 13.79 1.21
CA MET A 78 -15.61 14.71 0.45
C MET A 78 -16.28 15.17 -0.86
N GLU A 79 -16.85 14.25 -1.64
CA GLU A 79 -17.59 14.56 -2.86
C GLU A 79 -18.83 15.42 -2.58
N ARG A 80 -19.58 15.10 -1.52
CA ARG A 80 -20.80 15.82 -1.11
C ARG A 80 -20.51 17.27 -0.70
N GLN A 81 -19.38 17.51 -0.02
CA GLN A 81 -19.01 18.83 0.49
C GLN A 81 -18.03 19.58 -0.41
N GLY A 82 -17.49 18.94 -1.45
CA GLY A 82 -16.49 19.52 -2.33
C GLY A 82 -15.16 19.81 -1.63
N THR A 83 -14.73 18.94 -0.71
CA THR A 83 -13.50 19.08 0.07
C THR A 83 -12.46 18.01 -0.27
N ASP A 84 -11.18 18.29 -0.01
CA ASP A 84 -10.07 17.35 -0.23
C ASP A 84 -9.78 16.44 0.98
N HIS A 85 -10.42 16.72 2.11
CA HIS A 85 -10.20 16.06 3.38
C HIS A 85 -11.45 16.09 4.26
N VAL A 86 -11.45 15.22 5.25
CA VAL A 86 -12.34 15.27 6.43
C VAL A 86 -11.48 15.49 7.67
N TYR A 87 -12.07 15.50 8.85
CA TYR A 87 -11.35 15.73 10.10
C TYR A 87 -11.36 14.51 11.01
N LEU A 88 -10.29 14.34 11.77
CA LEU A 88 -10.14 13.37 12.85
C LEU A 88 -9.96 14.11 14.17
N THR A 89 -10.68 13.69 15.21
CA THR A 89 -10.57 14.25 16.56
C THR A 89 -10.29 13.18 17.60
N MET A 90 -9.42 13.52 18.57
CA MET A 90 -9.14 12.73 19.78
C MET A 90 -9.42 13.53 21.05
N LYS A 91 -10.31 14.52 20.99
CA LYS A 91 -10.65 15.43 22.11
C LYS A 91 -11.14 14.73 23.39
N HIS A 92 -11.52 13.45 23.33
CA HIS A 92 -11.88 12.67 24.52
C HIS A 92 -10.66 12.25 25.36
N MET A 93 -9.46 12.31 24.81
CA MET A 93 -8.21 12.02 25.51
C MET A 93 -7.44 13.30 25.85
N THR A 94 -6.83 13.33 27.04
CA THR A 94 -5.95 14.43 27.43
C THR A 94 -4.68 14.44 26.58
N ARG A 95 -4.01 15.59 26.51
CA ARG A 95 -2.72 15.72 25.82
C ARG A 95 -1.70 14.68 26.26
N GLU A 96 -1.53 14.50 27.57
CA GLU A 96 -0.61 13.51 28.14
C GLU A 96 -0.95 12.07 27.72
N GLN A 97 -2.24 11.74 27.66
CA GLN A 97 -2.69 10.42 27.22
C GLN A 97 -2.38 10.19 25.73
N VAL A 98 -2.67 11.18 24.88
CA VAL A 98 -2.41 11.09 23.43
C VAL A 98 -0.91 11.02 23.15
N GLU A 99 -0.11 11.87 23.79
CA GLU A 99 1.36 11.90 23.62
C GLU A 99 2.01 10.59 24.08
N LYS A 100 1.53 10.01 25.18
CA LYS A 100 2.01 8.70 25.66
C LYS A 100 1.60 7.54 24.75
N ARG A 101 0.37 7.53 24.24
CA ARG A 101 -0.16 6.43 23.42
C ARG A 101 0.31 6.47 21.98
N PHE A 102 0.42 7.66 21.40
CA PHE A 102 0.72 7.87 19.99
C PHE A 102 1.84 8.91 19.78
N PRO A 103 3.04 8.74 20.38
CA PRO A 103 4.07 9.79 20.41
C PRO A 103 4.49 10.26 19.02
N ASN A 104 4.67 9.33 18.08
CA ASN A 104 5.06 9.66 16.70
C ASN A 104 3.95 10.38 15.92
N ILE A 105 2.69 9.96 16.10
CA ILE A 105 1.54 10.58 15.43
C ILE A 105 1.32 11.98 16.00
N PHE A 106 1.37 12.12 17.32
CA PHE A 106 1.24 13.39 18.04
C PHE A 106 2.31 14.39 17.58
N LYS A 107 3.58 13.99 17.59
CA LYS A 107 4.70 14.81 17.10
C LYS A 107 4.48 15.24 15.66
N ARG A 108 4.06 14.32 14.78
CA ARG A 108 3.86 14.66 13.37
C ARG A 108 2.68 15.60 13.14
N CYS A 109 1.59 15.45 13.89
CA CYS A 109 0.48 16.39 13.83
C CYS A 109 0.94 17.80 14.26
N LEU A 110 1.75 17.90 15.31
CA LEU A 110 2.31 19.18 15.77
C LEU A 110 3.23 19.82 14.72
N GLU A 111 4.05 19.04 14.00
CA GLU A 111 4.87 19.54 12.87
C GLU A 111 4.03 20.10 11.71
N GLU A 112 2.78 19.66 11.56
CA GLU A 112 1.81 20.22 10.61
C GLU A 112 0.93 21.32 11.23
N GLY A 113 1.13 21.65 12.51
CA GLY A 113 0.43 22.73 13.20
C GLY A 113 -0.84 22.31 13.97
N TYR A 114 -1.02 21.00 14.22
CA TYR A 114 -2.21 20.46 14.89
C TYR A 114 -1.86 19.72 16.19
N ASP A 115 -2.47 20.13 17.31
CA ASP A 115 -2.49 19.38 18.56
C ASP A 115 -3.61 18.33 18.49
N LEU A 116 -3.26 17.07 18.25
CA LEU A 116 -4.22 15.96 18.12
C LEU A 116 -5.18 15.82 19.32
N SER A 117 -4.82 16.31 20.51
CA SER A 117 -5.68 16.27 21.70
C SER A 117 -6.73 17.39 21.75
N LYS A 118 -6.61 18.43 20.92
CA LYS A 118 -7.44 19.64 20.96
C LYS A 118 -8.00 20.06 19.62
N ASP A 119 -7.37 19.68 18.52
CA ASP A 119 -7.68 20.17 17.19
C ASP A 119 -8.41 19.13 16.36
N TYR A 120 -9.04 19.61 15.29
CA TYR A 120 -9.57 18.78 14.21
C TYR A 120 -8.46 18.57 13.19
N VAL A 121 -7.87 17.38 13.19
CA VAL A 121 -6.72 17.04 12.33
C VAL A 121 -7.24 16.63 10.96
N PRO A 122 -6.85 17.31 9.86
CA PRO A 122 -7.35 16.98 8.53
C PRO A 122 -6.77 15.66 8.05
N VAL A 123 -7.62 14.76 7.56
CA VAL A 123 -7.26 13.44 7.05
C VAL A 123 -7.94 13.15 5.72
N THR A 124 -7.25 12.38 4.88
CA THR A 124 -7.77 11.96 3.58
C THR A 124 -7.37 10.50 3.30
N PRO A 125 -8.15 9.74 2.52
CA PRO A 125 -7.76 8.39 2.13
C PRO A 125 -6.52 8.39 1.23
N ALA A 126 -5.65 7.40 1.37
CA ALA A 126 -4.47 7.26 0.50
C ALA A 126 -4.15 5.80 0.20
N GLN A 127 -3.53 5.54 -0.96
CA GLN A 127 -2.98 4.22 -1.27
C GLN A 127 -1.95 3.82 -0.21
N HIS A 128 -2.02 2.57 0.25
CA HIS A 128 -1.22 2.11 1.37
C HIS A 128 -0.53 0.77 1.16
N TYR A 129 -1.17 -0.18 0.48
CA TYR A 129 -0.63 -1.52 0.31
C TYR A 129 -1.13 -2.18 -0.98
N ILE A 130 -0.32 -3.06 -1.58
CA ILE A 130 -0.71 -3.89 -2.72
C ILE A 130 -0.78 -5.35 -2.27
N MET A 131 -1.95 -5.98 -2.40
CA MET A 131 -2.16 -7.40 -2.05
C MET A 131 -1.80 -8.33 -3.20
N GLY A 132 -1.91 -7.84 -4.44
CA GLY A 132 -1.41 -8.54 -5.62
C GLY A 132 0.09 -8.42 -5.79
N GLY A 133 0.60 -8.96 -6.90
CA GLY A 133 2.02 -8.88 -7.22
C GLY A 133 2.47 -10.09 -8.04
N ILE A 134 3.75 -10.42 -7.92
CA ILE A 134 4.34 -11.60 -8.55
C ILE A 134 3.72 -12.83 -7.91
N LYS A 135 3.07 -13.68 -8.69
CA LYS A 135 2.45 -14.90 -8.18
C LYS A 135 3.55 -15.80 -7.61
N ALA A 136 3.41 -16.16 -6.34
CA ALA A 136 4.39 -16.97 -5.64
C ALA A 136 3.70 -18.06 -4.81
N THR A 137 4.38 -19.18 -4.61
CA THR A 137 3.93 -20.22 -3.68
C THR A 137 4.05 -19.73 -2.23
N VAL A 138 3.53 -20.51 -1.28
CA VAL A 138 3.75 -20.27 0.17
C VAL A 138 5.21 -20.46 0.63
N ASN A 139 6.09 -20.84 -0.29
CA ASN A 139 7.54 -20.88 -0.11
C ASN A 139 8.26 -19.80 -0.92
N GLY A 140 7.53 -18.87 -1.54
CA GLY A 140 8.09 -17.75 -2.29
C GLY A 140 8.53 -18.07 -3.72
N GLU A 141 8.37 -19.30 -4.20
CA GLU A 141 8.75 -19.69 -5.56
C GLU A 141 7.82 -19.05 -6.58
N THR A 142 8.38 -18.42 -7.62
CA THR A 142 7.60 -17.86 -8.73
C THR A 142 7.37 -18.89 -9.84
N SER A 143 6.70 -18.51 -10.93
CA SER A 143 6.60 -19.37 -12.12
C SER A 143 7.94 -19.56 -12.85
N MET A 144 8.96 -18.76 -12.54
CA MET A 144 10.32 -18.92 -13.05
C MET A 144 11.19 -19.69 -12.05
N LYS A 145 11.81 -20.78 -12.52
CA LYS A 145 12.70 -21.60 -11.71
C LYS A 145 13.85 -20.76 -11.13
N ASN A 146 14.16 -20.97 -9.85
CA ASN A 146 15.20 -20.27 -9.09
C ASN A 146 14.96 -18.75 -8.90
N LEU A 147 13.78 -18.23 -9.25
CA LEU A 147 13.35 -16.88 -8.94
C LEU A 147 12.30 -16.91 -7.83
N TYR A 148 12.54 -16.14 -6.78
CA TYR A 148 11.68 -16.06 -5.60
C TYR A 148 11.13 -14.64 -5.42
N ALA A 149 9.91 -14.53 -4.89
CA ALA A 149 9.28 -13.28 -4.51
C ALA A 149 8.66 -13.42 -3.12
N VAL A 150 8.96 -12.47 -2.22
CA VAL A 150 8.46 -12.46 -0.83
C VAL A 150 8.11 -11.03 -0.38
N GLY A 151 7.22 -10.92 0.61
CA GLY A 151 6.69 -9.63 1.08
C GLY A 151 5.74 -8.99 0.07
N GLU A 152 5.61 -7.66 0.11
CA GLU A 152 4.62 -6.90 -0.68
C GLU A 152 4.79 -7.01 -2.21
N THR A 153 5.95 -7.43 -2.71
CA THR A 153 6.11 -7.68 -4.16
C THR A 153 5.48 -9.00 -4.62
N ALA A 154 5.09 -9.88 -3.69
CA ALA A 154 4.60 -11.20 -3.98
C ALA A 154 3.09 -11.29 -3.71
N CYS A 155 2.40 -12.11 -4.50
CA CYS A 155 1.05 -12.56 -4.22
C CYS A 155 1.09 -14.06 -3.90
N ASN A 156 1.19 -14.37 -2.60
CA ASN A 156 1.14 -15.74 -2.06
C ASN A 156 -0.29 -16.17 -1.63
N GLY A 157 -1.27 -15.29 -1.81
CA GLY A 157 -2.69 -15.54 -1.52
C GLY A 157 -3.15 -15.25 -0.09
N VAL A 158 -2.25 -14.96 0.87
CA VAL A 158 -2.60 -14.82 2.29
C VAL A 158 -3.57 -13.66 2.58
N HIS A 159 -3.54 -12.60 1.75
CA HIS A 159 -4.36 -11.41 1.95
C HIS A 159 -5.71 -11.44 1.21
N GLY A 160 -5.90 -12.35 0.25
CA GLY A 160 -7.05 -12.30 -0.66
C GLY A 160 -7.25 -10.89 -1.25
N ALA A 161 -8.51 -10.42 -1.26
CA ALA A 161 -8.86 -9.09 -1.76
C ALA A 161 -8.67 -7.94 -0.76
N ASN A 162 -8.41 -8.23 0.52
CA ASN A 162 -8.23 -7.21 1.53
C ASN A 162 -7.32 -7.67 2.68
N ARG A 163 -6.18 -7.02 2.83
CA ARG A 163 -5.20 -7.32 3.89
C ARG A 163 -5.74 -6.90 5.27
N LEU A 164 -5.67 -7.80 6.24
CA LEU A 164 -5.87 -7.46 7.66
C LEU A 164 -4.68 -6.67 8.24
N ALA A 165 -4.98 -5.74 9.15
CA ALA A 165 -3.97 -4.92 9.82
C ALA A 165 -2.84 -5.77 10.43
N SER A 166 -1.61 -5.26 10.40
CA SER A 166 -0.41 -5.89 10.99
C SER A 166 0.10 -7.17 10.32
N ASN A 167 -0.58 -7.71 9.31
CA ASN A 167 -0.15 -8.97 8.67
C ASN A 167 0.97 -8.82 7.63
N SER A 168 1.22 -7.65 7.04
CA SER A 168 2.22 -7.52 5.95
C SER A 168 3.67 -7.73 6.40
N LEU A 169 4.01 -7.28 7.61
CA LEU A 169 5.36 -7.51 8.15
C LEU A 169 5.54 -8.98 8.54
N LEU A 170 4.50 -9.57 9.15
CA LEU A 170 4.49 -10.99 9.50
C LEU A 170 4.60 -11.87 8.25
N GLU A 171 3.85 -11.56 7.20
CA GLU A 171 3.99 -12.18 5.89
C GLU A 171 5.45 -12.12 5.42
N SER A 172 6.02 -10.91 5.35
CA SER A 172 7.39 -10.73 4.86
C SER A 172 8.39 -11.62 5.62
N LEU A 173 8.25 -11.74 6.95
CA LEU A 173 9.11 -12.59 7.79
C LEU A 173 8.87 -14.09 7.58
N VAL A 174 7.61 -14.52 7.53
CA VAL A 174 7.26 -15.94 7.40
C VAL A 174 7.67 -16.49 6.04
N PHE A 175 7.31 -15.79 4.96
CA PHE A 175 7.55 -16.27 3.60
C PHE A 175 9.02 -16.12 3.19
N SER A 176 9.74 -15.09 3.66
CA SER A 176 11.20 -15.01 3.46
C SER A 176 11.93 -16.15 4.16
N LYS A 177 11.54 -16.51 5.38
CA LYS A 177 12.13 -17.67 6.09
C LYS A 177 11.89 -18.98 5.34
N ARG A 178 10.69 -19.18 4.80
CA ARG A 178 10.38 -20.38 4.00
C ARG A 178 11.15 -20.41 2.68
N ALA A 179 11.22 -19.29 1.98
CA ALA A 179 12.01 -19.18 0.76
C ALA A 179 13.49 -19.46 1.01
N ALA A 180 14.05 -18.92 2.10
CA ALA A 180 15.43 -19.19 2.49
C ALA A 180 15.70 -20.69 2.72
N HIS A 181 14.76 -21.41 3.34
CA HIS A 181 14.89 -22.85 3.54
C HIS A 181 14.88 -23.63 2.22
N VAL A 182 13.96 -23.30 1.30
CA VAL A 182 13.94 -23.92 -0.03
C VAL A 182 15.22 -23.61 -0.81
N ILE A 183 15.72 -22.38 -0.74
CA ILE A 183 16.98 -21.98 -1.35
C ILE A 183 18.13 -22.81 -0.76
N GLU A 184 18.22 -22.95 0.55
CA GLU A 184 19.27 -23.73 1.22
C GLU A 184 19.31 -25.20 0.73
N GLU A 185 18.14 -25.82 0.54
CA GLU A 185 18.02 -27.21 0.07
C GLU A 185 18.36 -27.37 -1.42
N THR A 186 18.12 -26.35 -2.24
CA THR A 186 18.18 -26.45 -3.71
C THR A 186 19.38 -25.75 -4.34
N ILE A 187 20.05 -24.85 -3.61
CA ILE A 187 21.14 -24.01 -4.16
C ILE A 187 22.32 -24.84 -4.67
N ALA A 188 22.60 -25.99 -4.05
CA ALA A 188 23.66 -26.90 -4.47
C ALA A 188 23.39 -27.56 -5.84
N ASP A 189 22.12 -27.64 -6.25
CA ASP A 189 21.71 -28.19 -7.55
C ASP A 189 21.68 -27.14 -8.67
N ILE A 190 21.87 -25.87 -8.32
CA ILE A 190 21.92 -24.77 -9.29
C ILE A 190 23.29 -24.77 -9.96
N LYS A 191 23.31 -25.07 -11.26
CA LYS A 191 24.52 -24.93 -12.06
C LYS A 191 24.89 -23.45 -12.16
N GLU A 192 26.12 -23.12 -11.83
CA GLU A 192 26.69 -21.82 -12.16
C GLU A 192 26.66 -21.62 -13.68
N LEU A 193 26.16 -20.47 -14.10
CA LEU A 193 26.14 -20.06 -15.50
C LEU A 193 27.05 -18.84 -15.63
N GLU A 194 28.05 -18.93 -16.50
CA GLU A 194 28.74 -17.73 -16.97
C GLU A 194 27.81 -16.98 -17.92
N VAL A 195 27.27 -15.86 -17.46
CA VAL A 195 26.39 -15.00 -18.24
C VAL A 195 27.08 -13.65 -18.43
N THR A 196 27.33 -13.27 -19.69
CA THR A 196 27.71 -11.90 -20.02
C THR A 196 26.46 -11.04 -20.03
N VAL A 197 26.33 -10.16 -19.05
CA VAL A 197 25.24 -9.18 -19.00
C VAL A 197 25.68 -7.92 -19.74
N ASP A 198 24.95 -7.59 -20.80
CA ASP A 198 25.08 -6.32 -21.50
C ASP A 198 24.38 -5.22 -20.68
N LEU A 199 25.18 -4.46 -19.94
CA LEU A 199 24.69 -3.36 -19.09
C LEU A 199 24.24 -2.13 -19.90
N ASP A 200 24.68 -1.98 -21.16
CA ASP A 200 24.32 -0.83 -21.99
C ASP A 200 22.82 -0.82 -22.30
N LYS A 201 22.18 -2.00 -22.31
CA LYS A 201 20.71 -2.15 -22.39
C LYS A 201 19.95 -1.50 -21.24
N TYR A 202 20.61 -1.17 -20.13
CA TYR A 202 20.02 -0.58 -18.93
C TYR A 202 20.50 0.85 -18.68
N SER A 203 21.19 1.47 -19.65
CA SER A 203 21.73 2.82 -19.52
C SER A 203 20.66 3.92 -19.42
N ASP A 204 19.50 3.75 -20.07
CA ASP A 204 18.37 4.67 -20.00
C ASP A 204 17.32 4.23 -18.97
N MET A 205 17.50 4.70 -17.73
CA MET A 205 16.60 4.39 -16.62
C MET A 205 15.18 4.94 -16.79
N ASP A 206 15.00 6.05 -17.52
CA ASP A 206 13.69 6.66 -17.68
C ASP A 206 12.87 5.94 -18.74
N GLN A 207 13.51 5.47 -19.80
CA GLN A 207 12.91 4.53 -20.74
C GLN A 207 12.46 3.25 -20.03
N TRP A 208 13.29 2.70 -19.14
CA TRP A 208 12.95 1.51 -18.37
C TRP A 208 11.74 1.70 -17.45
N LYS A 209 11.68 2.81 -16.72
CA LYS A 209 10.51 3.14 -15.88
C LYS A 209 9.22 3.26 -16.71
N LYS A 210 9.29 3.94 -17.87
CA LYS A 210 8.15 4.07 -18.79
C LYS A 210 7.69 2.70 -19.31
N ALA A 211 8.64 1.86 -19.71
CA ALA A 211 8.35 0.51 -20.18
C ALA A 211 7.75 -0.37 -19.08
N ASN A 212 8.27 -0.31 -17.87
CA ASN A 212 7.74 -1.03 -16.71
C ASN A 212 6.31 -0.57 -16.39
N ARG A 213 6.06 0.74 -16.31
CA ARG A 213 4.70 1.27 -16.12
C ARG A 213 3.76 0.76 -17.19
N LYS A 214 4.15 0.83 -18.48
CA LYS A 214 3.32 0.32 -19.58
C LYS A 214 2.98 -1.16 -19.40
N ARG A 215 3.96 -2.01 -19.11
CA ARG A 215 3.72 -3.46 -18.88
C ARG A 215 2.73 -3.70 -17.75
N ILE A 216 2.88 -3.00 -16.62
CA ILE A 216 2.00 -3.13 -15.46
C ILE A 216 0.56 -2.71 -15.83
N MET A 217 0.40 -1.58 -16.51
CA MET A 217 -0.91 -1.07 -16.93
C MET A 217 -1.57 -2.00 -17.96
N ASP A 218 -0.81 -2.51 -18.92
CA ASP A 218 -1.28 -3.48 -19.91
C ASP A 218 -1.75 -4.78 -19.23
N GLU A 219 -1.01 -5.27 -18.21
CA GLU A 219 -1.39 -6.46 -17.45
C GLU A 219 -2.66 -6.26 -16.60
N ILE A 220 -2.78 -5.10 -15.93
CA ILE A 220 -4.01 -4.74 -15.21
C ILE A 220 -5.20 -4.74 -16.17
N LYS A 221 -5.06 -4.09 -17.34
CA LYS A 221 -6.10 -4.06 -18.38
C LYS A 221 -6.48 -5.46 -18.86
N ARG A 222 -5.49 -6.32 -19.10
CA ARG A 222 -5.68 -7.69 -19.58
C ARG A 222 -6.43 -8.56 -18.57
N LYS A 223 -6.19 -8.36 -17.26
CA LYS A 223 -6.79 -9.16 -16.19
C LYS A 223 -8.16 -8.63 -15.74
N ASP A 224 -8.35 -7.31 -15.71
CA ASP A 224 -9.58 -6.66 -15.26
C ASP A 224 -9.84 -5.36 -16.03
N GLU A 225 -10.40 -5.50 -17.23
CA GLU A 225 -10.74 -4.38 -18.11
C GLU A 225 -11.72 -3.39 -17.46
N LYS A 226 -12.64 -3.87 -16.61
CA LYS A 226 -13.62 -3.02 -15.92
C LYS A 226 -12.95 -2.14 -14.88
N PHE A 227 -12.03 -2.69 -14.09
CA PHE A 227 -11.23 -1.91 -13.14
C PHE A 227 -10.38 -0.88 -13.89
N TYR A 228 -9.72 -1.29 -14.97
CA TYR A 228 -8.88 -0.40 -15.77
C TYR A 228 -9.68 0.78 -16.34
N ALA A 229 -10.81 0.52 -16.99
CA ALA A 229 -11.68 1.56 -17.55
C ALA A 229 -12.17 2.54 -16.48
N LYS A 230 -12.44 2.05 -15.27
CA LYS A 230 -12.95 2.87 -14.17
C LYS A 230 -11.87 3.74 -13.51
N TRP A 231 -10.66 3.22 -13.34
CA TRP A 231 -9.64 3.82 -12.46
C TRP A 231 -8.35 4.23 -13.15
N CYS A 232 -8.06 3.70 -14.35
CA CYS A 232 -6.76 3.88 -15.02
C CYS A 232 -6.86 4.62 -16.36
N ASP A 233 -8.01 4.58 -17.05
CA ASP A 233 -8.18 5.15 -18.40
C ASP A 233 -8.10 6.69 -18.42
N ASN A 234 -8.30 7.34 -17.26
CA ASN A 234 -8.15 8.80 -17.08
C ASN A 234 -6.70 9.24 -16.82
N GLU A 235 -5.71 8.33 -16.80
CA GLU A 235 -4.28 8.65 -16.61
C GLU A 235 -3.49 8.80 -17.95
N ALA A 236 -4.17 8.97 -19.08
CA ALA A 236 -3.55 9.13 -20.40
C ALA A 236 -3.10 10.58 -20.71
#